data_AF-A0A2V9YQ31-F1
#
_entry.id   AF-A0A2V9YQ31-F1
#
_cell.length_a   1.000
_cell.length_b   1.000
_cell.length_c   1.000
_cell.angle_alpha   90.00
_cell.angle_beta   90.00
_cell.angle_gamma   90.00
#
_symmetry.space_group_name_H-M   'P 1'
#
loop_
_entity.id
_entity.type
_entity.pdbx_description
1 polymer ?
#
loop_
_entity_poly.entity_id
_entity_poly.type
_entity_poly.pdbx_seq_one_letter_code
_entity_poly.pdbx_strand_id
1 'polypeptide(L)'
;MFERWRQENFFKYVREEYLIDALADYEIEPDDPNHSVPNPARKAIEKELRRMRAQLGKLRANYAAITLAARPRRLPRTAAQQAKEKLRTEIAQSKARLEKLQAQYHALPRRVPLAEAQKGQAVVKLSTERKHLTNVLKMVAYHMESDLLELIRPHYKRVEEEGRTFIQAALQDAADLEPTEDQLRITLAPLSSPHRSRVLEALCRP
;
A
#
# COMPACT_ATOMS: atom_id res chain seq x y z
N MET A 1 19.39 -14.12 2.77
CA MET A 1 18.61 -13.90 1.53
C MET A 1 17.20 -13.48 1.92
N PHE A 2 16.97 -12.16 1.95
CA PHE A 2 15.71 -11.44 2.19
C PHE A 2 14.99 -11.66 3.53
N GLU A 3 15.39 -10.88 4.55
CA GLU A 3 14.57 -10.65 5.74
C GLU A 3 13.37 -9.78 5.34
N ARG A 4 12.14 -10.28 5.51
CA ARG A 4 10.88 -9.62 5.18
C ARG A 4 10.81 -8.15 5.64
N TRP A 5 11.37 -7.87 6.81
CA TRP A 5 11.42 -6.52 7.39
C TRP A 5 12.25 -5.53 6.57
N ARG A 6 13.34 -5.98 5.94
CA ARG A 6 14.15 -5.11 5.07
C ARG A 6 13.39 -4.73 3.78
N GLN A 7 12.59 -5.64 3.23
CA GLN A 7 11.78 -5.36 2.04
C GLN A 7 10.60 -4.42 2.34
N GLU A 8 9.90 -4.64 3.45
CA GLU A 8 8.81 -3.74 3.87
C GLU A 8 9.34 -2.33 4.16
N ASN A 9 10.53 -2.20 4.77
CA ASN A 9 11.19 -0.91 5.00
C ASN A 9 11.58 -0.22 3.68
N PHE A 10 12.11 -0.96 2.70
CA PHE A 10 12.44 -0.42 1.38
C PHE A 10 11.22 0.18 0.68
N PHE A 11 10.14 -0.59 0.51
CA PHE A 11 8.97 -0.10 -0.23
C PHE A 11 8.29 1.07 0.47
N LYS A 12 8.25 1.07 1.81
CA LYS A 12 7.73 2.20 2.56
C LYS A 12 8.58 3.45 2.29
N TYR A 13 9.89 3.34 2.47
CA TYR A 13 10.82 4.47 2.35
C TYR A 13 10.87 5.03 0.93
N VAL A 14 11.03 4.17 -0.07
CA VAL A 14 11.13 4.61 -1.48
C VAL A 14 9.80 5.15 -2.02
N ARG A 15 8.67 4.77 -1.43
CA ARG A 15 7.39 5.42 -1.71
C ARG A 15 7.33 6.83 -1.12
N GLU A 16 7.73 7.00 0.14
CA GLU A 16 7.65 8.26 0.86
C GLU A 16 8.66 9.30 0.33
N GLU A 17 9.91 8.89 0.10
CA GLU A 17 11.02 9.80 -0.24
C GLU A 17 11.30 9.92 -1.74
N TYR A 18 11.08 8.82 -2.50
CA TYR A 18 11.39 8.78 -3.94
C TYR A 18 10.14 8.76 -4.82
N LEU A 19 8.93 8.72 -4.24
CA LEU A 19 7.66 8.72 -4.99
C LEU A 19 7.65 7.64 -6.08
N ILE A 20 8.12 6.43 -5.79
CA ILE A 20 8.21 5.35 -6.79
C ILE A 20 6.85 4.88 -7.30
N ASP A 21 5.77 5.18 -6.60
CA ASP A 21 4.39 4.89 -7.03
C ASP A 21 3.75 6.04 -7.83
N ALA A 22 4.37 7.22 -7.86
CA ALA A 22 3.88 8.35 -8.63
C ALA A 22 3.90 8.08 -10.14
N LEU A 23 2.96 8.70 -10.84
CA LEU A 23 2.89 8.65 -12.29
C LEU A 23 4.12 9.36 -12.89
N ALA A 24 4.81 8.69 -13.80
CA ALA A 24 5.94 9.28 -14.52
C ALA A 24 5.50 10.01 -15.79
N ASP A 25 4.43 9.52 -16.45
CA ASP A 25 3.88 10.07 -17.68
C ASP A 25 2.38 9.70 -17.80
N TYR A 26 1.62 10.49 -18.55
CA TYR A 26 0.24 10.25 -18.93
C TYR A 26 0.09 9.58 -20.30
N GLU A 27 1.19 9.37 -21.04
CA GLU A 27 1.18 8.66 -22.32
C GLU A 27 0.56 7.25 -22.18
N ILE A 28 -0.26 6.89 -23.16
CA ILE A 28 -0.96 5.60 -23.21
C ILE A 28 -0.51 4.80 -24.43
N GLU A 29 -0.43 3.48 -24.27
CA GLU A 29 -0.11 2.53 -25.33
C GLU A 29 -1.20 1.44 -25.39
N PRO A 30 -1.44 0.82 -26.56
CA PRO A 30 -2.39 -0.28 -26.66
C PRO A 30 -1.96 -1.45 -25.77
N ASP A 31 -2.90 -2.05 -25.07
CA ASP A 31 -2.66 -3.22 -24.23
C ASP A 31 -3.20 -4.50 -24.91
N ASP A 32 -2.72 -5.67 -24.48
CA ASP A 32 -3.19 -6.96 -25.00
C ASP A 32 -4.65 -7.20 -24.54
N PRO A 33 -5.62 -7.24 -25.47
CA PRO A 33 -7.03 -7.47 -25.14
C PRO A 33 -7.30 -8.84 -24.51
N ASN A 34 -6.43 -9.82 -24.77
CA ASN A 34 -6.61 -11.20 -24.32
C ASN A 34 -5.93 -11.50 -22.98
N HIS A 35 -5.16 -10.56 -22.45
CA HIS A 35 -4.46 -10.82 -21.20
C HIS A 35 -5.46 -11.06 -20.06
N SER A 36 -5.13 -12.01 -19.20
CA SER A 36 -6.05 -12.48 -18.17
C SER A 36 -6.12 -11.50 -17.00
N VAL A 37 -7.29 -10.94 -16.69
CA VAL A 37 -7.50 -10.05 -15.53
C VAL A 37 -8.51 -10.62 -14.52
N PRO A 38 -8.41 -10.27 -13.23
CA PRO A 38 -9.43 -10.62 -12.26
C PRO A 38 -10.81 -10.07 -12.67
N ASN A 39 -11.84 -10.90 -12.60
CA ASN A 39 -13.17 -10.51 -13.02
C ASN A 39 -13.76 -9.38 -12.14
N PRO A 40 -14.00 -8.17 -12.67
CA PRO A 40 -14.52 -7.05 -11.89
C PRO A 40 -15.92 -7.31 -11.33
N ALA A 41 -16.76 -8.12 -12.01
CA ALA A 41 -18.08 -8.49 -11.51
C ALA A 41 -17.99 -9.31 -10.21
N ARG A 42 -16.94 -10.14 -10.05
CA ARG A 42 -16.71 -10.86 -8.78
C ARG A 42 -16.35 -9.92 -7.64
N LYS A 43 -15.57 -8.86 -7.90
CA LYS A 43 -15.26 -7.83 -6.90
C LYS A 43 -16.52 -7.08 -6.44
N ALA A 44 -17.45 -6.79 -7.35
CA ALA A 44 -18.73 -6.16 -7.00
C ALA A 44 -19.55 -7.03 -6.05
N ILE A 45 -19.72 -8.31 -6.38
CA ILE A 45 -20.44 -9.28 -5.54
C ILE A 45 -19.72 -9.49 -4.19
N GLU A 46 -18.39 -9.54 -4.18
CA GLU A 46 -17.61 -9.68 -2.94
C GLU A 46 -17.85 -8.51 -1.97
N LYS A 47 -17.93 -7.27 -2.50
CA LYS A 47 -18.26 -6.08 -1.71
C LYS A 47 -19.66 -6.19 -1.08
N GLU A 48 -20.62 -6.71 -1.83
CA GLU A 48 -21.98 -6.96 -1.33
C GLU A 48 -22.02 -8.08 -0.28
N LEU A 49 -21.31 -9.19 -0.50
CA LEU A 49 -21.17 -10.27 0.46
C LEU A 49 -20.58 -9.76 1.78
N ARG A 50 -19.53 -8.91 1.73
CA ARG A 50 -18.94 -8.30 2.92
C ARG A 50 -19.94 -7.41 3.66
N ARG A 51 -20.71 -6.59 2.93
CA ARG A 51 -21.77 -5.73 3.52
C ARG A 51 -22.86 -6.57 4.18
N MET A 52 -23.38 -7.59 3.50
CA MET A 52 -24.43 -8.48 4.00
C MET A 52 -23.97 -9.29 5.22
N ARG A 53 -22.72 -9.78 5.22
CA ARG A 53 -22.14 -10.48 6.39
C ARG A 53 -22.05 -9.55 7.61
N ALA A 54 -21.65 -8.29 7.41
CA ALA A 54 -21.63 -7.31 8.49
C ALA A 54 -23.04 -7.01 9.02
N GLN A 55 -24.04 -6.87 8.15
CA GLN A 55 -25.45 -6.70 8.55
C GLN A 55 -25.98 -7.90 9.32
N LEU A 56 -25.71 -9.12 8.86
CA LEU A 56 -26.06 -10.34 9.57
C LEU A 56 -25.40 -10.41 10.95
N GLY A 57 -24.15 -9.97 11.06
CA GLY A 57 -23.46 -9.81 12.34
C GLY A 57 -24.20 -8.88 13.30
N LYS A 58 -24.65 -7.72 12.82
CA LYS A 58 -25.45 -6.77 13.61
C LYS A 58 -26.80 -7.36 14.05
N LEU A 59 -27.51 -8.03 13.15
CA LEU A 59 -28.79 -8.69 13.49
C LEU A 59 -28.62 -9.76 14.57
N ARG A 60 -27.57 -10.58 14.45
CA ARG A 60 -27.22 -11.59 15.46
C ARG A 60 -26.85 -10.97 16.80
N ALA A 61 -26.09 -9.87 16.79
CA ALA A 61 -25.73 -9.14 18.01
C ALA A 61 -26.98 -8.57 18.70
N ASN A 62 -27.90 -7.97 17.95
CA ASN A 62 -29.16 -7.46 18.49
C ASN A 62 -30.01 -8.58 19.09
N TYR A 63 -30.12 -9.73 18.42
CA TYR A 63 -30.85 -10.89 18.93
C TYR A 63 -30.23 -11.41 20.25
N ALA A 64 -28.90 -11.48 20.32
CA ALA A 64 -28.17 -11.86 21.53
C ALA A 64 -28.37 -10.85 22.66
N ALA A 65 -28.31 -9.55 22.37
CA ALA A 65 -28.52 -8.48 23.34
C ALA A 65 -29.91 -8.56 23.99
N ILE A 66 -30.98 -8.76 23.20
CA ILE A 66 -32.34 -8.94 23.74
C ILE A 66 -32.41 -10.23 24.58
N THR A 67 -31.69 -11.28 24.18
CA THR A 67 -31.64 -12.54 24.95
C THR A 67 -30.94 -12.39 26.29
N LEU A 68 -29.84 -11.62 26.35
CA LEU A 68 -29.13 -11.31 27.59
C LEU A 68 -29.92 -10.34 28.48
N ALA A 69 -30.55 -9.31 27.91
CA ALA A 69 -31.38 -8.35 28.64
C ALA A 69 -32.64 -8.99 29.26
N ALA A 70 -33.11 -10.12 28.70
CA ALA A 70 -34.23 -10.89 29.22
C ALA A 70 -33.86 -11.87 30.37
N ARG A 71 -32.56 -12.06 30.68
CA ARG A 71 -32.12 -12.97 31.76
C ARG A 71 -32.29 -12.40 33.17
N PRO A 72 -32.27 -11.08 33.42
CA PRO A 72 -32.90 -10.46 34.59
C PRO A 72 -34.25 -9.84 34.20
N ARG A 73 -35.14 -9.67 35.17
CA ARG A 73 -36.56 -9.23 35.11
C ARG A 73 -36.80 -7.81 34.52
N ARG A 74 -36.11 -7.41 33.43
CA ARG A 74 -36.01 -6.02 32.93
C ARG A 74 -36.89 -5.69 31.72
N LEU A 75 -37.57 -6.65 31.09
CA LEU A 75 -38.47 -6.41 29.94
C LEU A 75 -39.79 -7.20 30.07
N PRO A 76 -40.94 -6.63 29.64
CA PRO A 76 -42.17 -7.40 29.48
C PRO A 76 -41.93 -8.57 28.52
N ARG A 77 -42.23 -9.80 28.98
CA ARG A 77 -41.94 -11.05 28.23
C ARG A 77 -42.51 -11.05 26.81
N THR A 78 -43.66 -10.43 26.59
CA THR A 78 -44.37 -10.38 25.31
C THR A 78 -43.67 -9.52 24.26
N ALA A 79 -43.25 -8.30 24.62
CA ALA A 79 -42.56 -7.40 23.70
C ALA A 79 -41.17 -7.93 23.27
N ALA A 80 -40.43 -8.54 24.20
CA ALA A 80 -39.15 -9.17 23.90
C ALA A 80 -39.30 -10.41 22.98
N GLN A 81 -40.39 -11.16 23.10
CA GLN A 81 -40.69 -12.31 22.25
C GLN A 81 -40.95 -11.87 20.80
N GLN A 82 -41.82 -10.86 20.61
CA GLN A 82 -42.16 -10.32 19.30
C GLN A 82 -40.93 -9.73 18.59
N ALA A 83 -40.09 -8.97 19.32
CA ALA A 83 -38.85 -8.42 18.77
C ALA A 83 -37.87 -9.52 18.35
N LYS A 84 -37.78 -10.63 19.11
CA LYS A 84 -36.95 -11.79 18.75
C LYS A 84 -37.47 -12.52 17.51
N GLU A 85 -38.77 -12.67 17.36
CA GLU A 85 -39.37 -13.29 16.18
C GLU A 85 -39.10 -12.48 14.91
N LYS A 86 -39.25 -11.15 14.98
CA LYS A 86 -38.88 -10.26 13.88
C LYS A 86 -37.39 -10.37 13.51
N LEU A 87 -36.50 -10.39 14.50
CA LEU A 87 -35.07 -10.56 14.22
C LEU A 87 -34.75 -11.96 13.65
N ARG A 88 -35.47 -13.01 14.07
CA ARG A 88 -35.30 -14.36 13.49
C ARG A 88 -35.68 -14.39 12.01
N THR A 89 -36.79 -13.75 11.63
CA THR A 89 -37.22 -13.69 10.22
C THR A 89 -36.22 -12.88 9.39
N GLU A 90 -35.77 -11.73 9.88
CA GLU A 90 -34.74 -10.91 9.21
C GLU A 90 -33.40 -11.65 9.06
N ILE A 91 -32.97 -12.41 10.08
CA ILE A 91 -31.77 -13.25 10.01
C ILE A 91 -31.93 -14.35 8.96
N ALA A 92 -33.08 -15.03 8.91
CA ALA A 92 -33.36 -16.08 7.94
C ALA A 92 -33.35 -15.53 6.51
N GLN A 93 -34.02 -14.40 6.27
CA GLN A 93 -34.02 -13.72 4.97
C GLN A 93 -32.60 -13.29 4.56
N SER A 94 -31.82 -12.74 5.49
CA SER A 94 -30.44 -12.33 5.23
C SER A 94 -29.53 -13.50 4.88
N LYS A 95 -29.70 -14.66 5.54
CA LYS A 95 -28.99 -15.90 5.20
C LYS A 95 -29.33 -16.39 3.80
N ALA A 96 -30.62 -16.46 3.45
CA ALA A 96 -31.05 -16.90 2.13
C ALA A 96 -30.52 -15.97 1.02
N ARG A 97 -30.47 -14.65 1.26
CA ARG A 97 -29.86 -13.69 0.34
C ARG A 97 -28.35 -13.91 0.19
N LEU A 98 -27.64 -14.18 1.29
CA LEU A 98 -26.21 -14.50 1.26
C LEU A 98 -25.93 -15.77 0.44
N GLU A 99 -26.73 -16.81 0.61
CA GLU A 99 -26.60 -18.06 -0.16
C GLU A 99 -26.79 -17.82 -1.66
N LYS A 100 -27.82 -17.06 -2.05
CA LYS A 100 -28.05 -16.67 -3.46
C LYS A 100 -26.86 -15.89 -4.02
N LEU A 101 -26.37 -14.91 -3.28
CA LEU A 101 -25.26 -14.06 -3.70
C LEU A 101 -23.95 -14.85 -3.79
N GLN A 102 -23.76 -15.83 -2.91
CA GLN A 102 -22.61 -16.71 -2.93
C GLN A 102 -22.66 -17.69 -4.12
N ALA A 103 -23.84 -18.23 -4.45
CA ALA A 103 -24.03 -19.03 -5.65
C ALA A 103 -23.71 -18.21 -6.92
N GLN A 104 -24.19 -16.97 -7.01
CA GLN A 104 -23.86 -16.05 -8.11
C GLN A 104 -22.34 -15.78 -8.18
N TYR A 105 -21.68 -15.55 -7.04
CA TYR A 105 -20.22 -15.36 -6.98
C TYR A 105 -19.42 -16.56 -7.50
N HIS A 106 -19.88 -17.78 -7.20
CA HIS A 106 -19.24 -19.01 -7.63
C HIS A 106 -19.53 -19.37 -9.09
N ALA A 107 -20.67 -18.94 -9.64
CA ALA A 107 -21.00 -19.11 -11.04
C ALA A 107 -20.12 -18.24 -11.97
N LEU A 108 -19.57 -17.13 -11.47
CA LEU A 108 -18.71 -16.25 -12.25
C LEU A 108 -17.27 -16.78 -12.39
N PRO A 109 -16.65 -16.68 -13.58
CA PRO A 109 -15.26 -17.07 -13.79
C PRO A 109 -14.31 -16.17 -12.99
N ARG A 110 -13.25 -16.76 -12.45
CA ARG A 110 -12.29 -16.03 -11.59
C ARG A 110 -11.54 -14.94 -12.35
N ARG A 111 -11.15 -15.24 -13.59
CA ARG A 111 -10.47 -14.33 -14.50
C ARG A 111 -11.21 -14.30 -15.84
N VAL A 112 -11.12 -13.17 -16.52
CA VAL A 112 -11.68 -12.94 -17.85
C VAL A 112 -10.63 -12.19 -18.69
N PRO A 113 -10.70 -12.24 -20.02
CA PRO A 113 -9.90 -11.36 -20.88
C PRO A 113 -10.13 -9.88 -20.55
N LEU A 114 -9.12 -9.04 -20.74
CA LEU A 114 -9.22 -7.60 -20.47
C LEU A 114 -10.34 -6.94 -21.28
N ALA A 115 -10.50 -7.30 -22.55
CA ALA A 115 -11.57 -6.80 -23.40
C ALA A 115 -12.97 -7.06 -22.82
N GLU A 116 -13.19 -8.24 -22.24
CA GLU A 116 -14.46 -8.58 -21.58
C GLU A 116 -14.67 -7.84 -20.25
N ALA A 117 -13.58 -7.52 -19.54
CA ALA A 117 -13.64 -6.76 -18.30
C ALA A 117 -13.97 -5.28 -18.52
N GLN A 118 -13.54 -4.70 -19.64
CA GLN A 118 -13.67 -3.27 -19.96
C GLN A 118 -14.77 -2.95 -20.99
N LYS A 119 -15.67 -3.90 -21.30
CA LYS A 119 -16.79 -3.82 -22.28
C LYS A 119 -17.03 -2.44 -22.91
N GLY A 120 -16.49 -2.23 -24.11
CA GLY A 120 -16.73 -1.03 -24.93
C GLY A 120 -15.75 0.13 -24.70
N GLN A 121 -14.75 -0.03 -23.83
CA GLN A 121 -13.65 0.92 -23.68
C GLN A 121 -12.43 0.47 -24.51
N ALA A 122 -11.62 1.45 -24.93
CA ALA A 122 -10.34 1.15 -25.54
C ALA A 122 -9.42 0.46 -24.52
N VAL A 123 -8.88 -0.70 -24.91
CA VAL A 123 -7.94 -1.46 -24.10
C VAL A 123 -6.57 -0.80 -24.18
N VAL A 124 -6.25 0.01 -23.19
CA VAL A 124 -5.00 0.79 -23.11
C VAL A 124 -4.34 0.62 -21.74
N LYS A 125 -3.03 0.79 -21.73
CA LYS A 125 -2.22 0.90 -20.50
C LYS A 125 -1.35 2.15 -20.57
N LEU A 126 -0.82 2.56 -19.43
CA LEU A 126 0.16 3.64 -19.37
C LEU A 126 1.48 3.17 -19.98
N SER A 127 2.14 4.06 -20.71
CA SER A 127 3.47 3.84 -21.27
C SER A 127 4.44 3.41 -20.17
N THR A 128 5.10 2.28 -20.40
CA THR A 128 5.92 1.63 -19.38
C THR A 128 7.37 2.07 -19.38
N GLU A 129 7.88 2.59 -20.50
CA GLU A 129 9.31 2.86 -20.69
C GLU A 129 9.85 3.91 -19.70
N ARG A 130 9.26 5.11 -19.70
CA ARG A 130 9.65 6.20 -18.79
C ARG A 130 9.47 5.81 -17.32
N LYS A 131 8.41 5.07 -17.02
CA LYS A 131 8.15 4.55 -15.68
C LYS A 131 9.24 3.56 -15.26
N HIS A 132 9.65 2.66 -16.15
CA HIS A 132 10.69 1.68 -15.88
C HIS A 132 12.04 2.36 -15.64
N LEU A 133 12.46 3.26 -16.55
CA LEU A 133 13.70 4.02 -16.41
C LEU A 133 13.74 4.80 -15.09
N THR A 134 12.67 5.55 -14.80
CA THR A 134 12.58 6.34 -13.57
C THR A 134 12.61 5.47 -12.31
N ASN A 135 11.95 4.31 -12.34
CA ASN A 135 11.99 3.38 -11.22
C ASN A 135 13.40 2.81 -10.99
N VAL A 136 14.13 2.47 -12.05
CA VAL A 136 15.52 2.00 -11.94
C VAL A 136 16.39 3.08 -11.30
N LEU A 137 16.31 4.33 -11.76
CA LEU A 137 17.07 5.44 -11.19
C LEU A 137 16.76 5.65 -9.69
N LYS A 138 15.48 5.59 -9.31
CA LYS A 138 15.05 5.70 -7.91
C LYS A 138 15.57 4.56 -7.04
N MET A 139 15.58 3.33 -7.57
CA MET A 139 16.12 2.17 -6.88
C MET A 139 17.63 2.28 -6.67
N VAL A 140 18.36 2.74 -7.69
CA VAL A 140 19.81 3.00 -7.60
C VAL A 140 20.09 4.09 -6.58
N ALA A 141 19.37 5.21 -6.62
CA ALA A 141 19.52 6.29 -5.67
C ALA A 141 19.28 5.83 -4.22
N TYR A 142 18.22 5.05 -3.97
CA TYR A 142 17.99 4.44 -2.65
C TYR A 142 19.16 3.55 -2.20
N HIS A 143 19.73 2.76 -3.12
CA HIS A 143 20.85 1.88 -2.79
C HIS A 143 22.09 2.69 -2.43
N MET A 144 22.44 3.70 -3.25
CA MET A 144 23.55 4.61 -2.98
C MET A 144 23.38 5.30 -1.64
N GLU A 145 22.19 5.83 -1.35
CA GLU A 145 21.88 6.47 -0.06
C GLU A 145 22.03 5.50 1.12
N SER A 146 21.63 4.23 0.94
CA SER A 146 21.79 3.18 1.95
C SER A 146 23.27 2.84 2.18
N ASP A 147 24.08 2.80 1.12
CA ASP A 147 25.52 2.54 1.23
C ASP A 147 26.22 3.70 1.94
N LEU A 148 25.87 4.95 1.61
CA LEU A 148 26.36 6.14 2.32
C LEU A 148 25.97 6.11 3.80
N LEU A 149 24.76 5.66 4.13
CA LEU A 149 24.31 5.51 5.51
C LEU A 149 25.18 4.50 6.28
N GLU A 150 25.53 3.37 5.65
CA GLU A 150 26.41 2.37 6.25
C GLU A 150 27.85 2.90 6.44
N LEU A 151 28.36 3.71 5.51
CA LEU A 151 29.68 4.34 5.63
C LEU A 151 29.76 5.30 6.83
N ILE A 152 28.70 6.08 7.10
CA ILE A 152 28.70 7.01 8.23
C ILE A 152 28.37 6.34 9.58
N ARG A 153 27.86 5.10 9.58
CA ARG A 153 27.39 4.39 10.78
C ARG A 153 28.41 4.35 11.92
N PRO A 154 29.72 4.10 11.70
CA PRO A 154 30.72 4.12 12.78
C PRO A 154 31.02 5.52 13.32
N HIS A 155 30.71 6.57 12.55
CA HIS A 155 31.12 7.94 12.81
C HIS A 155 29.98 8.83 13.33
N TYR A 156 28.73 8.38 13.18
CA TYR A 156 27.55 9.16 13.55
C TYR A 156 26.70 8.44 14.60
N LYS A 157 26.78 8.91 15.86
CA LYS A 157 26.08 8.30 17.00
C LYS A 157 24.56 8.23 16.81
N ARG A 158 23.97 9.16 16.04
CA ARG A 158 22.52 9.26 15.80
C ARG A 158 22.10 8.65 14.46
N VAL A 159 22.91 7.76 13.88
CA VAL A 159 22.65 7.14 12.57
C VAL A 159 21.27 6.48 12.47
N GLU A 160 20.80 5.82 13.53
CA GLU A 160 19.47 5.18 13.55
C GLU A 160 18.31 6.17 13.60
N GLU A 161 18.53 7.36 14.17
CA GLU A 161 17.49 8.38 14.35
C GLU A 161 17.45 9.36 13.18
N GLU A 162 18.62 9.81 12.72
CA GLU A 162 18.78 10.95 11.82
C GLU A 162 19.71 10.65 10.62
N GLY A 163 20.27 9.45 10.51
CA GLY A 163 21.27 9.15 9.48
C GLY A 163 20.77 9.35 8.04
N ARG A 164 19.53 8.92 7.75
CA ARG A 164 18.89 9.13 6.43
C ARG A 164 18.71 10.61 6.12
N THR A 165 18.13 11.36 7.05
CA THR A 165 17.96 12.82 6.95
C THR A 165 19.30 13.55 6.85
N PHE A 166 20.33 13.03 7.51
CA PHE A 166 21.69 13.54 7.39
C PHE A 166 22.21 13.43 5.96
N ILE A 167 22.12 12.25 5.35
CA ILE A 167 22.57 11.99 3.97
C ILE A 167 21.74 12.83 2.99
N GLN A 168 20.42 12.83 3.11
CA GLN A 168 19.55 13.62 2.24
C GLN A 168 19.91 15.10 2.26
N ALA A 169 20.12 15.68 3.44
CA ALA A 169 20.52 17.07 3.57
C ALA A 169 21.90 17.33 2.96
N ALA A 170 22.86 16.40 3.10
CA ALA A 170 24.17 16.54 2.46
C ALA A 170 24.09 16.49 0.92
N LEU A 171 23.21 15.65 0.36
CA LEU A 171 22.98 15.54 -1.08
C LEU A 171 22.17 16.71 -1.67
N GLN A 172 21.37 17.39 -0.85
CA GLN A 172 20.58 18.55 -1.25
C GLN A 172 21.34 19.88 -1.09
N ASP A 173 22.45 19.88 -0.35
CA ASP A 173 23.26 21.08 -0.14
C ASP A 173 24.06 21.45 -1.40
N ALA A 174 24.52 22.70 -1.46
CA ALA A 174 25.37 23.16 -2.53
C ALA A 174 26.72 22.40 -2.53
N ALA A 175 27.20 22.08 -3.72
CA ALA A 175 28.49 21.44 -3.92
C ALA A 175 29.14 21.96 -5.21
N ASP A 176 30.46 22.06 -5.20
CA ASP A 176 31.24 22.36 -6.39
C ASP A 176 31.56 21.06 -7.14
N LEU A 177 31.32 21.06 -8.44
CA LEU A 177 31.57 19.93 -9.34
C LEU A 177 32.70 20.28 -10.29
N GLU A 178 33.83 19.60 -10.14
CA GLU A 178 35.02 19.77 -10.98
C GLU A 178 35.27 18.47 -11.77
N PRO A 179 34.88 18.41 -13.06
CA PRO A 179 35.20 17.27 -13.91
C PRO A 179 36.71 17.28 -14.26
N THR A 180 37.37 16.13 -14.08
CA THR A 180 38.72 15.85 -14.57
C THR A 180 38.66 14.92 -15.79
N GLU A 181 39.81 14.51 -16.32
CA GLU A 181 39.84 13.61 -17.49
C GLU A 181 39.21 12.23 -17.21
N ASP A 182 39.36 11.72 -15.98
CA ASP A 182 38.96 10.37 -15.58
C ASP A 182 37.98 10.32 -14.39
N GLN A 183 37.75 11.44 -13.70
CA GLN A 183 36.99 11.50 -12.46
C GLN A 183 36.10 12.74 -12.38
N LEU A 184 35.13 12.70 -11.47
CA LEU A 184 34.37 13.87 -11.06
C LEU A 184 34.71 14.17 -9.61
N ARG A 185 35.39 15.30 -9.37
CA ARG A 185 35.67 15.76 -8.02
C ARG A 185 34.49 16.59 -7.51
N ILE A 186 33.97 16.21 -6.35
CA ILE A 186 32.84 16.87 -5.70
C ILE A 186 33.32 17.46 -4.39
N THR A 187 33.15 18.76 -4.21
CA THR A 187 33.46 19.46 -2.96
C THR A 187 32.16 19.86 -2.29
N LEU A 188 31.85 19.22 -1.16
CA LEU A 188 30.61 19.43 -0.42
C LEU A 188 30.75 20.63 0.52
N ALA A 189 29.71 21.47 0.59
CA ALA A 189 29.65 22.53 1.58
C ALA A 189 29.58 21.98 3.01
N PRO A 190 30.12 22.71 4.02
CA PRO A 190 29.94 22.33 5.41
C PRO A 190 28.46 22.48 5.80
N LEU A 191 27.95 21.48 6.52
CA LEU A 191 26.59 21.49 7.03
C LEU A 191 26.41 22.50 8.18
N SER A 192 25.16 22.85 8.47
CA SER A 192 24.78 23.85 9.48
C SER A 192 25.26 23.55 10.91
N SER A 193 25.59 22.30 11.24
CA SER A 193 26.12 21.94 12.55
C SER A 193 27.54 21.36 12.46
N PRO A 194 28.49 21.82 13.30
CA PRO A 194 29.89 21.37 13.22
C PRO A 194 30.09 19.86 13.39
N HIS A 195 29.24 19.22 14.21
CA HIS A 195 29.30 17.77 14.36
C HIS A 195 28.93 17.04 13.05
N ARG A 196 27.92 17.53 12.32
CA ARG A 196 27.51 16.96 11.03
C ARG A 196 28.58 17.16 9.97
N SER A 197 29.22 18.33 9.91
CA SER A 197 30.32 18.58 8.98
C SER A 197 31.51 17.62 9.21
N ARG A 198 31.86 17.33 10.47
CA ARG A 198 32.92 16.34 10.78
C ARG A 198 32.58 14.91 10.33
N VAL A 199 31.31 14.53 10.36
CA VAL A 199 30.86 13.23 9.83
C VAL A 199 30.97 13.22 8.31
N LEU A 200 30.61 14.33 7.65
CA LEU A 200 30.71 14.48 6.21
C LEU A 200 32.18 14.43 5.73
N GLU A 201 33.09 15.05 6.47
CA GLU A 201 34.53 14.91 6.25
C GLU A 201 34.98 13.46 6.34
N ALA A 202 34.47 12.68 7.30
CA ALA A 202 34.80 11.27 7.43
C ALA A 202 34.31 10.44 6.23
N LEU A 203 33.15 10.78 5.66
CA LEU A 203 32.62 10.17 4.44
C LEU A 203 33.49 10.45 3.20
N CYS A 204 34.14 11.62 3.17
CA CYS A 204 35.00 12.03 2.05
C CYS A 204 36.46 11.54 2.20
N ARG A 205 36.78 10.79 3.26
CA ARG A 205 38.11 10.20 3.42
C ARG A 205 38.20 8.87 2.67
N PRO A 206 39.32 8.61 1.97
CA PRO A 206 39.54 7.37 1.23
C PRO A 206 39.71 6.14 2.14
#